data_AF-A0A845ZG34-F1
#
_entry.id   AF-A0A845ZG34-F1
#
_cell.length_a   1.000
_cell.length_b   1.000
_cell.length_c   1.000
_cell.angle_alpha   90.00
_cell.angle_beta   90.00
_cell.angle_gamma   90.00
#
_symmetry.space_group_name_H-M   'P 1'
#
loop_
_entity.id
_entity.type
_entity.pdbx_description
1 polymer ?
#
loop_
_entity_poly.entity_id
_entity_poly.type
_entity_poly.pdbx_seq_one_letter_code
_entity_poly.pdbx_strand_id
1 'polypeptide(L)'
;MLPIPDYLIALTVVLVVIPSVFVILLRFALHTHLLSLGKRVRRLIHGQPRGKKPRIVEELERRFSDASRHLEQVNTGALIDQAYSHEKVVGISCDQIDYIGRIMPSLLLSFGLLGTFIGITINLLALSQTISQSDATDINTLVNQLQQPLEGMGIAFTTSLTAIFFSAVLTVVNVAFNTGLAKNNLISYLEDYLDNIYQPTLVGQTRLDVLVQGMSNIFDNFLAKFGQTVREAVESSLREKVQEIADANTQVLKIAENSYNRFFQAASTIARSAEEFQLAAAQFTQVAQTFEHSQFPQKLSKATVDLTRTQSSFSESASMLSQSVQAMGVAMAELQLHGVKLVKLAEEISALRQSSIDVVKQHHHSQQALGKIIPQLQQGAQGFQSAIARLDQLEQRIVSRSDSLSDVQAELAKLVSNVKSYTEGVSLGIQALGDRLDQSLTQQANTDQHNYEI
;
A
#
# COMPACT_ATOMS: atom_id res chain seq x y z
N MET A 1 42.59 -36.56 -83.58
CA MET A 1 42.71 -36.83 -82.13
C MET A 1 43.61 -35.74 -81.57
N LEU A 2 43.00 -34.72 -80.98
CA LEU A 2 43.75 -33.62 -80.36
C LEU A 2 44.40 -34.10 -79.04
N PRO A 3 45.55 -33.52 -78.63
CA PRO A 3 46.33 -33.97 -77.50
C PRO A 3 45.61 -33.66 -76.18
N ILE A 4 45.13 -34.72 -75.52
CA ILE A 4 44.55 -34.64 -74.17
C ILE A 4 45.67 -34.29 -73.18
N PRO A 5 45.44 -33.41 -72.19
CA PRO A 5 46.43 -33.15 -71.14
C PRO A 5 46.73 -34.40 -70.30
N ASP A 6 48.00 -34.77 -70.18
CA ASP A 6 48.47 -36.02 -69.55
C ASP A 6 47.94 -36.25 -68.13
N TYR A 7 47.70 -35.17 -67.37
CA TYR A 7 47.28 -35.24 -65.98
C TYR A 7 45.85 -35.80 -65.79
N LEU A 8 44.93 -35.56 -66.73
CA LEU A 8 43.54 -36.07 -66.64
C LEU A 8 43.42 -37.54 -67.05
N ILE A 9 44.24 -37.98 -68.01
CA ILE A 9 44.34 -39.40 -68.38
C ILE A 9 44.93 -40.18 -67.20
N ALA A 10 46.00 -39.67 -66.60
CA ALA A 10 46.60 -40.29 -65.42
C ALA A 10 45.57 -40.44 -64.28
N LEU A 11 44.76 -39.40 -64.04
CA LEU A 11 43.70 -39.44 -63.03
C LEU A 11 42.66 -40.52 -63.33
N THR A 12 42.23 -40.67 -64.59
CA THR A 12 41.23 -41.68 -64.98
C THR A 12 41.77 -43.09 -64.82
N VAL A 13 43.02 -43.33 -65.21
CA VAL A 13 43.65 -44.65 -65.07
C VAL A 13 43.80 -45.02 -63.58
N VAL A 14 44.24 -44.07 -62.76
CA VAL A 14 44.46 -44.29 -61.32
C VAL A 14 43.14 -44.47 -60.55
N LEU A 15 42.11 -43.69 -60.88
CA LEU A 15 40.85 -43.69 -60.13
C LEU A 15 39.85 -44.74 -60.63
N VAL A 16 39.87 -45.06 -61.93
CA VAL A 16 38.87 -45.96 -62.55
C VAL A 16 39.50 -47.31 -62.89
N VAL A 17 40.55 -47.32 -63.72
CA VAL A 17 41.04 -48.57 -64.33
C VAL A 17 41.73 -49.47 -63.30
N ILE A 18 42.68 -48.93 -62.53
CA ILE A 18 43.44 -49.70 -61.53
C ILE A 18 42.51 -50.31 -60.46
N PRO A 19 41.60 -49.54 -59.82
CA PRO A 19 40.68 -50.10 -58.83
C PRO A 19 39.73 -51.14 -59.43
N SER A 20 39.31 -50.95 -60.68
CA SER A 20 38.45 -51.92 -61.37
C SER A 20 39.13 -53.27 -61.56
N VAL A 21 40.35 -53.26 -62.10
CA VAL A 21 41.12 -54.50 -62.33
C VAL A 21 41.45 -55.17 -60.99
N PHE A 22 41.81 -54.39 -59.97
CA PHE A 22 42.08 -54.91 -58.63
C PHE A 22 40.87 -55.64 -58.03
N VAL A 23 39.67 -55.07 -58.14
CA VAL A 23 38.44 -55.71 -57.64
C VAL A 23 38.08 -56.97 -58.43
N ILE A 24 38.29 -56.99 -59.75
CA ILE A 24 38.09 -58.19 -60.58
C ILE A 24 38.99 -59.34 -60.10
N LEU A 25 40.28 -59.06 -59.86
CA LEU A 25 41.23 -60.07 -59.38
C LEU A 25 40.88 -60.58 -57.98
N LEU A 26 40.52 -59.68 -57.06
CA LEU A 26 40.09 -60.07 -55.71
C LEU A 26 38.82 -60.93 -55.76
N ARG A 27 37.85 -60.58 -56.60
CA ARG A 27 36.62 -61.36 -56.79
C ARG A 27 36.90 -62.77 -57.27
N PHE A 28 37.77 -62.89 -58.26
CA PHE A 28 38.19 -64.19 -58.80
C PHE A 28 38.94 -65.03 -57.75
N ALA A 29 39.87 -64.42 -57.01
CA ALA A 29 40.62 -65.08 -55.95
C ALA A 29 39.70 -65.58 -54.81
N LEU A 30 38.73 -64.76 -54.38
CA LEU A 30 37.76 -65.16 -53.36
C LEU A 30 36.89 -66.32 -53.85
N HIS A 31 36.31 -66.22 -55.04
CA HIS A 31 35.44 -67.25 -55.57
C HIS A 31 36.14 -68.61 -55.70
N THR A 32 37.37 -68.62 -56.21
CA THR A 32 38.18 -69.85 -56.33
C THR A 32 38.57 -70.42 -54.96
N HIS A 33 38.90 -69.57 -53.99
CA HIS A 33 39.20 -69.99 -52.61
C HIS A 33 38.00 -70.66 -51.94
N LEU A 34 36.81 -70.06 -52.02
CA LEU A 34 35.58 -70.60 -51.44
C LEU A 34 35.19 -71.94 -52.06
N LEU A 35 35.29 -72.07 -53.38
CA LEU A 35 35.05 -73.34 -54.06
C LEU A 35 36.06 -74.42 -53.64
N SER A 36 37.33 -74.06 -53.45
CA SER A 36 38.36 -74.99 -52.97
C SER A 36 38.07 -75.45 -51.54
N LEU A 37 37.69 -74.54 -50.64
CA LEU A 37 37.29 -74.88 -49.26
C LEU A 37 36.06 -75.77 -49.24
N GLY A 38 35.01 -75.40 -49.96
CA GLY A 38 33.77 -76.19 -50.02
C GLY A 38 34.03 -77.60 -50.52
N LYS A 39 34.87 -77.77 -51.55
CA LYS A 39 35.30 -79.10 -52.02
C LYS A 39 36.08 -79.88 -50.95
N ARG A 40 36.94 -79.23 -50.16
CA ARG A 40 37.70 -79.88 -49.07
C ARG A 40 36.79 -80.31 -47.92
N VAL A 41 35.84 -79.48 -47.50
CA VAL A 41 34.85 -79.82 -46.46
C VAL A 41 33.95 -80.95 -46.95
N ARG A 42 33.43 -80.86 -48.17
CA ARG A 42 32.60 -81.91 -48.76
C ARG A 42 33.31 -83.27 -48.84
N ARG A 43 34.63 -83.29 -49.06
CA ARG A 43 35.45 -84.53 -49.00
C ARG A 43 35.47 -85.15 -47.60
N LEU A 44 35.47 -84.34 -46.54
CA LEU A 44 35.43 -84.82 -45.16
C LEU A 44 34.08 -85.48 -44.84
N ILE A 45 33.00 -84.96 -45.42
CA ILE A 45 31.66 -85.53 -45.25
C ILE A 45 31.53 -86.92 -45.91
N HIS A 46 32.04 -87.06 -47.14
CA HIS A 46 31.85 -88.28 -47.94
C HIS A 46 32.95 -89.35 -47.75
N GLY A 47 33.77 -89.25 -46.70
CA GLY A 47 34.70 -90.34 -46.31
C GLY A 47 35.87 -90.62 -47.25
N GLN A 48 36.26 -89.68 -48.13
CA GLN A 48 37.45 -89.83 -48.98
C GLN A 48 38.76 -89.65 -48.17
N PRO A 49 39.91 -90.23 -48.59
CA PRO A 49 41.13 -90.23 -47.78
C PRO A 49 41.52 -88.82 -47.32
N ARG A 50 41.81 -88.71 -46.01
CA ARG A 50 42.05 -87.45 -45.30
C ARG A 50 43.19 -86.65 -45.96
N GLY A 51 42.83 -85.71 -46.83
CA GLY A 51 43.71 -84.59 -47.17
C GLY A 51 43.91 -83.67 -45.96
N LYS A 52 44.79 -82.67 -46.07
CA LYS A 52 44.96 -81.66 -45.00
C LYS A 52 43.60 -81.02 -44.68
N LYS A 53 43.14 -81.19 -43.42
CA LYS A 53 41.92 -80.55 -42.92
C LYS A 53 42.05 -79.03 -43.11
N PRO A 54 40.98 -78.35 -43.58
CA PRO A 54 41.02 -76.91 -43.69
C PRO A 54 40.99 -76.30 -42.27
N ARG A 55 41.79 -75.25 -42.05
CA ARG A 55 41.93 -74.61 -40.73
C ARG A 55 40.60 -74.14 -40.14
N ILE A 56 39.66 -73.73 -41.00
CA ILE A 56 38.32 -73.34 -40.57
C ILE A 56 37.58 -74.48 -39.86
N VAL A 57 37.74 -75.73 -40.30
CA VAL A 57 37.11 -76.89 -39.67
C VAL A 57 37.77 -77.21 -38.33
N GLU A 58 39.08 -77.10 -38.21
CA GLU A 58 39.79 -77.36 -36.94
C GLU A 58 39.40 -76.33 -35.86
N GLU A 59 39.31 -75.05 -36.22
CA GLU A 59 38.86 -74.02 -35.27
C GLU A 59 37.39 -74.19 -34.91
N LEU A 60 36.55 -74.61 -35.87
CA LEU A 60 35.15 -74.92 -35.61
C LEU A 60 34.98 -76.14 -34.71
N GLU A 61 35.72 -77.23 -34.91
CA GLU A 61 35.73 -78.41 -34.03
C GLU A 61 36.10 -78.02 -32.59
N ARG A 62 37.13 -77.18 -32.42
CA ARG A 62 37.57 -76.69 -31.12
C ARG A 62 36.50 -75.85 -30.42
N ARG A 63 35.95 -74.86 -31.13
CA ARG A 63 34.91 -73.96 -30.59
C ARG A 63 33.60 -74.68 -30.33
N PHE A 64 33.20 -75.58 -31.21
CA PHE A 64 32.00 -76.38 -31.03
C PHE A 64 32.13 -77.31 -29.82
N SER A 65 33.30 -77.95 -29.63
CA SER A 65 33.55 -78.78 -28.44
C SER A 65 33.51 -77.97 -27.14
N ASP A 66 34.00 -76.73 -27.15
CA ASP A 66 33.97 -75.87 -25.95
C ASP A 66 32.56 -75.35 -25.67
N ALA A 67 31.83 -74.96 -26.72
CA ALA A 67 30.45 -74.52 -26.63
C ALA A 67 29.52 -75.66 -26.16
N SER A 68 29.70 -76.88 -26.66
CA SER A 68 28.89 -78.05 -26.29
C SER A 68 29.08 -78.48 -24.82
N ARG A 69 30.13 -78.02 -24.13
CA ARG A 69 30.31 -78.26 -22.69
C ARG A 69 29.47 -77.32 -21.83
N HIS A 70 29.21 -76.12 -22.33
CA HIS A 70 28.55 -75.06 -21.57
C HIS A 70 27.08 -74.86 -21.99
N LEU A 71 26.72 -75.29 -23.21
CA LEU A 71 25.41 -75.06 -23.80
C LEU A 71 24.77 -76.37 -24.23
N GLU A 72 23.51 -76.58 -23.82
CA GLU A 72 22.73 -77.78 -24.14
C GLU A 72 22.37 -77.86 -25.64
N GLN A 73 22.25 -76.71 -26.30
CA GLN A 73 22.09 -76.60 -27.75
C GLN A 73 23.04 -75.53 -28.28
N VAL A 74 24.03 -75.95 -29.07
CA VAL A 74 25.00 -75.04 -29.69
C VAL A 74 24.40 -74.48 -30.98
N ASN A 75 24.46 -73.17 -31.16
CA ASN A 75 24.07 -72.54 -32.41
C ASN A 75 25.18 -72.71 -33.46
N THR A 76 25.14 -73.82 -34.21
CA THR A 76 26.13 -74.19 -35.22
C THR A 76 26.30 -73.10 -36.29
N GLY A 77 25.19 -72.51 -36.76
CA GLY A 77 25.21 -71.43 -37.75
C GLY A 77 26.01 -70.20 -37.29
N ALA A 78 25.80 -69.73 -36.06
CA ALA A 78 26.51 -68.57 -35.53
C ALA A 78 28.04 -68.81 -35.39
N LEU A 79 28.44 -70.05 -35.03
CA LEU A 79 29.85 -70.41 -34.95
C LEU A 79 30.50 -70.44 -36.34
N ILE A 80 29.81 -70.99 -37.33
CA ILE A 80 30.29 -71.03 -38.72
C ILE A 80 30.42 -69.62 -39.30
N ASP A 81 29.42 -68.76 -39.10
CA ASP A 81 29.46 -67.38 -39.57
C ASP A 81 30.64 -66.61 -38.96
N GLN A 82 30.88 -66.78 -37.66
CA GLN A 82 32.03 -66.17 -37.02
C GLN A 82 33.34 -66.71 -37.59
N ALA A 83 33.50 -68.03 -37.74
CA ALA A 83 34.73 -68.61 -38.28
C ALA A 83 35.01 -68.15 -39.72
N TYR A 84 33.96 -68.02 -40.54
CA TYR A 84 34.06 -67.49 -41.90
C TYR A 84 34.53 -66.02 -41.92
N SER A 85 33.98 -65.18 -41.06
CA SER A 85 34.34 -63.75 -41.01
C SER A 85 35.82 -63.49 -40.68
N HIS A 86 36.45 -64.43 -39.96
CA HIS A 86 37.88 -64.37 -39.62
C HIS A 86 38.78 -64.89 -40.74
N GLU A 87 38.24 -65.54 -41.78
CA GLU A 87 39.01 -66.05 -42.89
C GLU A 87 39.44 -64.91 -43.83
N LYS A 88 40.72 -64.92 -44.22
CA LYS A 88 41.32 -63.88 -45.06
C LYS A 88 41.84 -64.48 -46.37
N VAL A 89 41.53 -63.81 -47.48
CA VAL A 89 42.01 -64.15 -48.82
C VAL A 89 42.84 -62.99 -49.34
N VAL A 90 44.10 -63.25 -49.72
CA VAL A 90 45.05 -62.22 -50.18
C VAL A 90 45.18 -61.06 -49.16
N GLY A 91 45.17 -61.39 -47.86
CA GLY A 91 45.32 -60.43 -46.76
C GLY A 91 44.07 -59.62 -46.39
N ILE A 92 42.98 -59.72 -47.15
CA ILE A 92 41.71 -59.01 -46.93
C ILE A 92 40.64 -60.00 -46.43
N SER A 93 39.76 -59.56 -45.53
CA SER A 93 38.65 -60.40 -45.04
C SER A 93 37.67 -60.72 -46.18
N CYS A 94 37.13 -61.95 -46.19
CA CYS A 94 36.17 -62.39 -47.20
C CYS A 94 34.98 -61.42 -47.35
N ASP A 95 34.39 -60.99 -46.23
CA ASP A 95 33.24 -60.08 -46.25
C ASP A 95 33.61 -58.67 -46.78
N GLN A 96 34.85 -58.23 -46.60
CA GLN A 96 35.32 -56.95 -47.15
C GLN A 96 35.48 -57.02 -48.67
N ILE A 97 36.01 -58.13 -49.19
CA ILE A 97 36.08 -58.36 -50.64
C ILE A 97 34.66 -58.41 -51.23
N ASP A 98 33.73 -59.07 -50.52
CA ASP A 98 32.33 -59.12 -50.91
C ASP A 98 31.67 -57.74 -50.95
N TYR A 99 31.93 -56.91 -49.94
CA TYR A 99 31.41 -55.56 -49.84
C TYR A 99 31.99 -54.63 -50.92
N ILE A 100 33.32 -54.62 -51.08
CA ILE A 100 34.02 -53.80 -52.08
C ILE A 100 33.55 -54.19 -53.48
N GLY A 101 33.48 -55.49 -53.79
CA GLY A 101 33.01 -55.95 -55.09
C GLY A 101 31.54 -55.59 -55.39
N ARG A 102 30.71 -55.39 -54.37
CA ARG A 102 29.31 -54.97 -54.54
C ARG A 102 29.18 -53.46 -54.77
N ILE A 103 30.02 -52.64 -54.13
CA ILE A 103 29.91 -51.18 -54.18
C ILE A 103 30.78 -50.57 -55.27
N MET A 104 31.87 -51.23 -55.69
CA MET A 104 32.78 -50.68 -56.69
C MET A 104 32.07 -50.24 -57.99
N PRO A 105 31.11 -50.98 -58.57
CA PRO A 105 30.39 -50.51 -59.75
C PRO A 105 29.67 -49.17 -59.56
N SER A 106 28.96 -48.99 -58.44
CA SER A 106 28.25 -47.74 -58.15
C SER A 106 29.20 -46.61 -57.80
N LEU A 107 30.31 -46.92 -57.13
CA LEU A 107 31.35 -45.94 -56.82
C LEU A 107 32.04 -45.43 -58.10
N LEU A 108 32.35 -46.30 -59.05
CA LEU A 108 32.91 -45.91 -60.35
C LEU A 108 31.93 -45.03 -61.13
N LEU A 109 30.63 -45.36 -61.11
CA LEU A 109 29.62 -44.51 -61.73
C LEU A 109 29.59 -43.11 -61.08
N SER A 110 29.65 -43.04 -59.75
CA SER A 110 29.74 -41.78 -59.02
C SER A 110 31.02 -41.01 -59.33
N PHE A 111 32.18 -41.68 -59.45
CA PHE A 111 33.43 -41.04 -59.88
C PHE A 111 33.37 -40.55 -61.32
N GLY A 112 32.72 -41.30 -62.21
CA GLY A 112 32.46 -40.87 -63.58
C GLY A 112 31.61 -39.60 -63.64
N LEU A 113 30.55 -39.54 -62.82
CA LEU A 113 29.67 -38.37 -62.74
C LEU A 113 30.37 -37.18 -62.05
N LEU A 114 31.14 -37.42 -60.99
CA LEU A 114 31.95 -36.39 -60.34
C LEU A 114 32.99 -35.81 -61.30
N GLY A 115 33.65 -36.66 -62.08
CA GLY A 115 34.58 -36.24 -63.13
C GLY A 115 33.92 -35.28 -64.12
N THR A 116 32.70 -35.60 -64.57
CA THR A 116 31.90 -34.71 -65.43
C THR A 116 31.58 -33.39 -64.75
N PHE A 117 31.12 -33.40 -63.49
CA PHE A 117 30.79 -32.17 -62.78
C PHE A 117 32.01 -31.28 -62.57
N ILE A 118 33.13 -31.84 -62.11
CA ILE A 118 34.38 -31.08 -61.95
C ILE A 118 34.82 -30.51 -63.30
N GLY A 119 34.76 -31.32 -64.37
CA GLY A 119 35.08 -30.87 -65.72
C GLY A 119 34.23 -29.68 -66.18
N ILE A 120 32.91 -29.75 -65.99
CA ILE A 120 32.00 -28.65 -66.32
C ILE A 120 32.24 -27.42 -65.43
N THR A 121 32.49 -27.59 -64.13
CA THR A 121 32.75 -26.46 -63.21
C THR A 121 34.04 -25.73 -63.56
N ILE A 122 35.14 -26.45 -63.84
CA ILE A 122 36.39 -25.83 -64.28
C ILE A 122 36.19 -25.10 -65.60
N ASN A 123 35.46 -25.72 -66.54
CA ASN A 123 35.09 -25.09 -67.80
C ASN A 123 34.32 -23.77 -67.55
N LEU A 124 33.26 -23.77 -66.72
CA LEU A 124 32.48 -22.57 -66.40
C LEU A 124 33.29 -21.47 -65.69
N LEU A 125 34.21 -21.83 -64.79
CA LEU A 125 35.08 -20.85 -64.13
C LEU A 125 36.05 -20.21 -65.12
N ALA A 126 36.69 -21.01 -65.97
CA ALA A 126 37.57 -20.52 -67.03
C ALA A 126 36.79 -19.62 -68.00
N LEU A 127 35.56 -20.01 -68.36
CA LEU A 127 34.64 -19.22 -69.17
C LEU A 127 34.33 -17.87 -68.50
N SER A 128 33.97 -17.86 -67.22
CA SER A 128 33.62 -16.65 -66.46
C SER A 128 34.80 -15.69 -66.30
N GLN A 129 36.01 -16.21 -66.03
CA GLN A 129 37.22 -15.39 -65.95
C GLN A 129 37.56 -14.76 -67.30
N THR A 130 37.47 -15.55 -68.37
CA THR A 130 37.66 -15.08 -69.75
C THR A 130 36.67 -13.96 -70.09
N ILE A 131 35.39 -14.15 -69.77
CA ILE A 131 34.33 -13.14 -70.02
C ILE A 131 34.53 -11.89 -69.16
N SER A 132 34.96 -12.02 -67.90
CA SER A 132 35.09 -10.89 -66.96
C SER A 132 36.33 -10.02 -67.18
N GLN A 133 37.38 -10.57 -67.81
CA GLN A 133 38.62 -9.85 -68.12
C GLN A 133 38.65 -9.25 -69.53
N SER A 134 37.60 -9.46 -70.32
CA SER A 134 37.55 -8.99 -71.71
C SER A 134 36.91 -7.60 -71.79
N ASP A 135 37.71 -6.57 -72.08
CA ASP A 135 37.20 -5.27 -72.52
C ASP A 135 36.51 -5.45 -73.89
N ALA A 136 35.21 -5.13 -73.94
CA ALA A 136 34.28 -5.58 -74.97
C ALA A 136 34.42 -4.87 -76.34
N THR A 137 35.59 -4.95 -76.99
CA THR A 137 35.80 -4.40 -78.34
C THR A 137 36.35 -5.36 -79.39
N ASP A 138 36.78 -6.59 -79.06
CA ASP A 138 37.22 -7.59 -80.07
C ASP A 138 36.60 -8.98 -79.85
N ILE A 139 35.80 -9.46 -80.81
CA ILE A 139 35.04 -10.72 -80.71
C ILE A 139 35.90 -11.96 -81.05
N ASN A 140 36.88 -11.81 -81.95
CA ASN A 140 37.69 -12.94 -82.43
C ASN A 140 38.67 -13.47 -81.36
N THR A 141 39.14 -12.61 -80.46
CA THR A 141 39.95 -13.00 -79.30
C THR A 141 39.10 -13.77 -78.29
N LEU A 142 37.85 -13.35 -78.08
CA LEU A 142 36.89 -14.05 -77.24
C LEU A 142 36.65 -15.49 -77.74
N VAL A 143 36.40 -15.68 -79.04
CA VAL A 143 36.12 -17.02 -79.61
C VAL A 143 37.28 -18.00 -79.40
N ASN A 144 38.52 -17.57 -79.62
CA ASN A 144 39.69 -18.44 -79.39
C ASN A 144 39.89 -18.77 -77.91
N GLN A 145 39.58 -17.85 -77.00
CA GLN A 145 39.67 -18.10 -75.56
C GLN A 145 38.54 -19.00 -75.05
N LEU A 146 37.38 -19.04 -75.73
CA LEU A 146 36.27 -19.96 -75.40
C LEU A 146 36.49 -21.39 -75.91
N GLN A 147 37.43 -21.64 -76.83
CA GLN A 147 37.72 -22.98 -77.35
C GLN A 147 38.42 -23.88 -76.32
N GLN A 148 39.33 -23.32 -75.52
CA GLN A 148 40.10 -24.08 -74.52
C GLN A 148 39.19 -24.65 -73.39
N PRO A 149 38.19 -23.91 -72.86
CA PRO A 149 37.20 -24.48 -71.93
C PRO A 149 36.31 -25.59 -72.56
N LEU A 150 35.95 -25.47 -73.84
CA LEU A 150 35.14 -26.48 -74.55
C LEU A 150 35.89 -27.81 -74.74
N GLU A 151 37.20 -27.80 -74.97
CA GLU A 151 38.02 -29.02 -75.06
C GLU A 151 38.09 -29.76 -73.71
N GLY A 152 38.20 -29.02 -72.61
CA GLY A 152 38.16 -29.57 -71.24
C GLY A 152 36.85 -30.32 -70.95
N MET A 153 35.74 -29.91 -71.56
CA MET A 153 34.45 -30.59 -71.42
C MET A 153 34.42 -31.97 -72.09
N GLY A 154 35.02 -32.09 -73.28
CA GLY A 154 35.10 -33.36 -74.00
C GLY A 154 35.88 -34.43 -73.23
N ILE A 155 37.00 -34.04 -72.61
CA ILE A 155 37.82 -34.94 -71.79
C ILE A 155 37.01 -35.42 -70.58
N ALA A 156 36.39 -34.51 -69.83
CA ALA A 156 35.55 -34.87 -68.69
C ALA A 156 34.45 -35.88 -69.06
N PHE A 157 33.82 -35.71 -70.22
CA PHE A 157 32.84 -36.66 -70.74
C PHE A 157 33.42 -38.05 -71.04
N THR A 158 34.61 -38.13 -71.66
CA THR A 158 35.28 -39.42 -71.93
C THR A 158 35.70 -40.16 -70.66
N THR A 159 36.10 -39.43 -69.60
CA THR A 159 36.41 -40.03 -68.30
C THR A 159 35.16 -40.66 -67.67
N SER A 160 34.00 -40.01 -67.83
CA SER A 160 32.69 -40.50 -67.37
C SER A 160 32.28 -41.77 -68.12
N LEU A 161 32.42 -41.77 -69.45
CA LEU A 161 32.10 -42.92 -70.29
C LEU A 161 32.99 -44.13 -69.94
N THR A 162 34.27 -43.90 -69.67
CA THR A 162 35.21 -44.95 -69.23
C THR A 162 34.77 -45.54 -67.88
N ALA A 163 34.37 -44.70 -66.94
CA ALA A 163 33.90 -45.15 -65.63
C ALA A 163 32.59 -45.97 -65.72
N ILE A 164 31.66 -45.56 -66.58
CA ILE A 164 30.43 -46.30 -66.85
C ILE A 164 30.74 -47.66 -67.48
N PHE A 165 31.68 -47.72 -68.43
CA PHE A 165 32.09 -48.98 -69.06
C PHE A 165 32.68 -49.98 -68.05
N PHE A 166 33.64 -49.54 -67.22
CA PHE A 166 34.22 -50.42 -66.19
C PHE A 166 33.23 -50.81 -65.09
N SER A 167 32.27 -49.93 -64.76
CA SER A 167 31.16 -50.25 -63.86
C SER A 167 30.28 -51.39 -64.43
N ALA A 168 29.95 -51.35 -65.71
CA ALA A 168 29.18 -52.40 -66.38
C ALA A 168 29.95 -53.73 -66.40
N VAL A 169 31.24 -53.71 -66.76
CA VAL A 169 32.10 -54.91 -66.76
C VAL A 169 32.20 -55.53 -65.37
N LEU A 170 32.46 -54.73 -64.33
CA LEU A 170 32.51 -55.22 -62.95
C LEU A 170 31.19 -55.83 -62.49
N THR A 171 30.06 -55.25 -62.91
CA THR A 171 28.74 -55.78 -62.58
C THR A 171 28.56 -57.19 -63.17
N VAL A 172 28.95 -57.39 -64.44
CA VAL A 172 28.91 -58.70 -65.09
C VAL A 172 29.84 -59.70 -64.41
N VAL A 173 31.07 -59.30 -64.08
CA VAL A 173 32.05 -60.15 -63.36
C VAL A 173 31.52 -60.56 -61.98
N ASN A 174 30.89 -59.64 -61.25
CA ASN A 174 30.33 -59.91 -59.93
C ASN A 174 29.18 -60.93 -59.99
N VAL A 175 28.37 -60.90 -61.05
CA VAL A 175 27.31 -61.89 -61.30
C VAL A 175 27.91 -63.24 -61.72
N ALA A 176 28.90 -63.25 -62.61
CA ALA A 176 29.53 -64.48 -63.11
C ALA A 176 30.28 -65.24 -62.00
N PHE A 177 31.04 -64.51 -61.17
CA PHE A 177 31.76 -65.08 -60.02
C PHE A 177 30.98 -64.86 -58.73
N ASN A 178 29.78 -65.45 -58.65
CA ASN A 178 28.91 -65.28 -57.50
C ASN A 178 29.51 -65.91 -56.23
N THR A 179 30.16 -65.09 -55.42
CA THR A 179 30.75 -65.50 -54.14
C THR A 179 29.69 -65.76 -53.07
N GLY A 180 28.52 -65.10 -53.15
CA GLY A 180 27.42 -65.33 -52.22
C GLY A 180 26.90 -66.77 -52.27
N LEU A 181 26.72 -67.31 -53.48
CA LEU A 181 26.33 -68.72 -53.65
C LEU A 181 27.43 -69.68 -53.14
N ALA A 182 28.69 -69.36 -53.40
CA ALA A 182 29.82 -70.17 -52.91
C ALA A 182 29.94 -70.15 -51.38
N LYS A 183 29.71 -69.00 -50.74
CA LYS A 183 29.65 -68.83 -49.28
C LYS A 183 28.54 -69.69 -48.68
N ASN A 184 27.31 -69.57 -49.18
CA ASN A 184 26.17 -70.34 -48.67
C ASN A 184 26.42 -71.86 -48.76
N ASN A 185 26.93 -72.34 -49.90
CA ASN A 185 27.27 -73.75 -50.05
C ASN A 185 28.36 -74.20 -49.06
N LEU A 186 29.38 -73.37 -48.81
CA LEU A 186 30.42 -73.66 -47.82
C LEU A 186 29.84 -73.75 -46.40
N ILE A 187 28.97 -72.81 -46.01
CA ILE A 187 28.31 -72.80 -44.70
C ILE A 187 27.50 -74.09 -44.52
N SER A 188 26.66 -74.45 -45.49
CA SER A 188 25.87 -75.69 -45.42
C SER A 188 26.74 -76.94 -45.33
N TYR A 189 27.88 -77.01 -46.04
CA TYR A 189 28.81 -78.14 -45.89
C TYR A 189 29.50 -78.15 -44.52
N LEU A 190 29.78 -77.00 -43.92
CA LEU A 190 30.36 -76.94 -42.59
C LEU A 190 29.35 -77.35 -41.51
N GLU A 191 28.09 -76.94 -41.67
CA GLU A 191 26.98 -77.29 -40.76
C GLU A 191 26.69 -78.79 -40.81
N ASP A 192 26.55 -79.37 -42.00
CA ASP A 192 26.37 -80.81 -42.19
C ASP A 192 27.52 -81.62 -41.56
N TYR A 193 28.77 -81.16 -41.72
CA TYR A 193 29.91 -81.80 -41.07
C TYR A 193 29.84 -81.72 -39.53
N LEU A 194 29.49 -80.56 -38.97
CA LEU A 194 29.47 -80.37 -37.52
C LEU A 194 28.33 -81.16 -36.88
N ASP A 195 27.11 -81.08 -37.40
CA ASP A 195 25.93 -81.68 -36.77
C ASP A 195 25.86 -83.20 -37.02
N ASN A 196 26.20 -83.67 -38.23
CA ASN A 196 26.02 -85.09 -38.57
C ASN A 196 27.26 -85.95 -38.34
N ILE A 197 28.47 -85.37 -38.31
CA ILE A 197 29.72 -86.14 -38.15
C ILE A 197 30.38 -85.84 -36.81
N TYR A 198 30.53 -84.57 -36.46
CA TYR A 198 31.30 -84.19 -35.28
C TYR A 198 30.48 -84.26 -33.97
N GLN A 199 29.26 -83.74 -33.95
CA GLN A 199 28.41 -83.69 -32.75
C GLN A 199 28.13 -85.07 -32.14
N PRO A 200 27.80 -86.14 -32.91
CA PRO A 200 27.59 -87.47 -32.33
C PRO A 200 28.84 -88.05 -31.66
N THR A 201 30.04 -87.61 -32.08
CA THR A 201 31.32 -88.05 -31.49
C THR A 201 31.52 -87.46 -30.08
N LEU A 202 30.85 -86.34 -29.74
CA LEU A 202 30.98 -85.66 -28.45
C LEU A 202 29.97 -86.13 -27.39
N VAL A 203 28.80 -86.66 -27.80
CA VAL A 203 27.67 -87.00 -26.90
C VAL A 203 27.72 -88.44 -26.37
N GLY A 204 28.92 -89.04 -26.30
CA GLY A 204 29.13 -90.37 -25.73
C GLY A 204 29.29 -90.36 -24.20
N GLN A 205 28.20 -90.21 -23.44
CA GLN A 205 28.04 -90.68 -22.03
C GLN A 205 26.61 -90.42 -21.48
N THR A 206 26.07 -91.38 -20.74
CA THR A 206 24.66 -91.58 -20.35
C THR A 206 24.08 -90.53 -19.38
N ARG A 207 23.01 -89.83 -19.80
CA ARG A 207 22.34 -88.70 -19.12
C ARG A 207 21.62 -89.00 -17.78
N LEU A 208 21.51 -90.25 -17.33
CA LEU A 208 20.60 -90.61 -16.23
C LEU A 208 21.25 -90.63 -14.83
N ASP A 209 22.51 -91.08 -14.71
CA ASP A 209 23.18 -91.15 -13.40
C ASP A 209 23.62 -89.79 -12.85
N VAL A 210 24.04 -88.87 -13.73
CA VAL A 210 24.47 -87.52 -13.32
C VAL A 210 23.30 -86.68 -12.80
N LEU A 211 22.09 -86.91 -13.32
CA LEU A 211 20.90 -86.14 -12.94
C LEU A 211 20.43 -86.50 -11.52
N VAL A 212 20.43 -87.79 -11.19
CA VAL A 212 20.00 -88.30 -9.87
C VAL A 212 20.97 -87.90 -8.78
N GLN A 213 22.29 -88.02 -9.03
CA GLN A 213 23.31 -87.61 -8.07
C GLN A 213 23.36 -86.08 -7.89
N GLY A 214 23.14 -85.33 -8.98
CA GLY A 214 23.07 -83.87 -8.95
C GLY A 214 21.89 -83.35 -8.13
N MET A 215 20.71 -83.97 -8.28
CA MET A 215 19.52 -83.58 -7.51
C MET A 215 19.67 -83.82 -6.01
N SER A 216 20.27 -84.94 -5.59
CA SER A 216 20.49 -85.24 -4.16
C SER A 216 21.46 -84.22 -3.53
N ASN A 217 22.58 -83.95 -4.19
CA ASN A 217 23.57 -82.98 -3.69
C ASN A 217 23.00 -81.55 -3.66
N ILE A 218 22.15 -81.18 -4.61
CA ILE A 218 21.47 -79.87 -4.60
C ILE A 218 20.49 -79.79 -3.43
N PHE A 219 19.75 -80.86 -3.13
CA PHE A 219 18.82 -80.90 -2.01
C PHE A 219 19.54 -80.80 -0.66
N ASP A 220 20.64 -81.52 -0.47
CA ASP A 220 21.41 -81.46 0.78
C ASP A 220 22.03 -80.07 0.99
N ASN A 221 22.56 -79.47 -0.08
CA ASN A 221 23.13 -78.13 -0.02
C ASN A 221 22.03 -77.06 0.17
N PHE A 222 20.85 -77.27 -0.40
CA PHE A 222 19.68 -76.44 -0.12
C PHE A 222 19.26 -76.54 1.34
N LEU A 223 19.13 -77.73 1.92
CA LEU A 223 18.72 -77.88 3.32
C LEU A 223 19.73 -77.26 4.29
N ALA A 224 21.03 -77.44 4.05
CA ALA A 224 22.08 -76.82 4.87
C ALA A 224 22.04 -75.29 4.78
N LYS A 225 22.01 -74.74 3.56
CA LYS A 225 21.94 -73.28 3.36
C LYS A 225 20.61 -72.68 3.78
N PHE A 226 19.51 -73.39 3.59
CA PHE A 226 18.18 -72.96 4.01
C PHE A 226 18.10 -72.90 5.53
N GLY A 227 18.54 -73.95 6.23
CA GLY A 227 18.59 -73.96 7.69
C GLY A 227 19.45 -72.82 8.24
N GLN A 228 20.63 -72.57 7.65
CA GLN A 228 21.50 -71.48 8.08
C GLN A 228 20.92 -70.09 7.74
N THR A 229 20.44 -69.87 6.50
CA THR A 229 19.92 -68.58 6.04
C THR A 229 18.63 -68.22 6.75
N VAL A 230 17.71 -69.19 6.94
CA VAL A 230 16.47 -68.97 7.70
C VAL A 230 16.80 -68.71 9.16
N ARG A 231 17.72 -69.47 9.78
CA ARG A 231 18.16 -69.20 11.15
C ARG A 231 18.75 -67.81 11.27
N GLU A 232 19.66 -67.40 10.40
CA GLU A 232 20.28 -66.07 10.43
C GLU A 232 19.26 -64.95 10.16
N ALA A 233 18.34 -65.14 9.21
CA ALA A 233 17.29 -64.16 8.92
C ALA A 233 16.28 -64.02 10.07
N VAL A 234 15.84 -65.14 10.65
CA VAL A 234 14.92 -65.18 11.80
C VAL A 234 15.63 -64.67 13.05
N GLU A 235 16.85 -65.11 13.33
CA GLU A 235 17.65 -64.67 14.48
C GLU A 235 17.96 -63.17 14.37
N SER A 236 18.34 -62.66 13.20
CA SER A 236 18.58 -61.23 13.00
C SER A 236 17.29 -60.41 13.13
N SER A 237 16.22 -60.82 12.45
CA SER A 237 14.95 -60.06 12.44
C SER A 237 14.24 -60.12 13.79
N LEU A 238 14.25 -61.25 14.49
CA LEU A 238 13.64 -61.34 15.81
C LEU A 238 14.55 -60.79 16.90
N ARG A 239 15.88 -60.90 16.84
CA ARG A 239 16.76 -60.34 17.89
C ARG A 239 16.57 -58.84 18.01
N GLU A 240 16.54 -58.12 16.89
CA GLU A 240 16.31 -56.68 16.88
C GLU A 240 14.92 -56.34 17.43
N LYS A 241 13.86 -57.03 16.97
CA LYS A 241 12.49 -56.77 17.43
C LYS A 241 12.23 -57.18 18.87
N VAL A 242 12.84 -58.27 19.36
CA VAL A 242 12.77 -58.71 20.75
C VAL A 242 13.50 -57.73 21.65
N GLN A 243 14.66 -57.20 21.22
CA GLN A 243 15.37 -56.16 21.97
C GLN A 243 14.56 -54.86 22.01
N GLU A 244 13.98 -54.44 20.89
CA GLU A 244 13.10 -53.27 20.82
C GLU A 244 11.88 -53.43 21.75
N ILE A 245 11.26 -54.61 21.78
CA ILE A 245 10.16 -54.91 22.73
C ILE A 245 10.65 -54.90 24.17
N ALA A 246 11.83 -55.45 24.47
CA ALA A 246 12.40 -55.44 25.82
C ALA A 246 12.71 -54.01 26.31
N ASP A 247 13.26 -53.18 25.44
CA ASP A 247 13.56 -51.78 25.71
C ASP A 247 12.26 -50.96 25.86
N ALA A 248 11.28 -51.20 24.99
CA ALA A 248 9.96 -50.59 25.09
C ALA A 248 9.26 -50.98 26.40
N ASN A 249 9.29 -52.26 26.79
CA ASN A 249 8.74 -52.72 28.07
C ASN A 249 9.44 -52.08 29.25
N THR A 250 10.77 -51.93 29.19
CA THR A 250 11.54 -51.23 30.25
C THR A 250 11.15 -49.76 30.33
N GLN A 251 10.94 -49.08 29.21
CA GLN A 251 10.43 -47.71 29.18
C GLN A 251 9.01 -47.61 29.73
N VAL A 252 8.12 -48.54 29.36
CA VAL A 252 6.74 -48.61 29.88
C VAL A 252 6.76 -48.79 31.40
N LEU A 253 7.60 -49.66 31.93
CA LEU A 253 7.76 -49.83 33.38
C LEU A 253 8.23 -48.54 34.06
N LYS A 254 9.22 -47.83 33.49
CA LYS A 254 9.68 -46.53 34.01
C LYS A 254 8.59 -45.46 33.95
N ILE A 255 7.83 -45.40 32.86
CA ILE A 255 6.71 -44.45 32.73
C ILE A 255 5.62 -44.79 33.75
N ALA A 256 5.30 -46.08 33.93
CA ALA A 256 4.34 -46.53 34.92
C ALA A 256 4.78 -46.17 36.35
N GLU A 257 6.04 -46.40 36.70
CA GLU A 257 6.61 -46.01 38.00
C GLU A 257 6.54 -44.49 38.20
N ASN A 258 6.98 -43.71 37.20
CA ASN A 258 6.89 -42.25 37.25
C ASN A 258 5.45 -41.75 37.35
N SER A 259 4.53 -42.37 36.62
CA SER A 259 3.11 -42.03 36.64
C SER A 259 2.49 -42.36 37.99
N TYR A 260 2.83 -43.51 38.58
CA TYR A 260 2.40 -43.89 39.93
C TYR A 260 2.92 -42.90 40.97
N ASN A 261 4.21 -42.54 40.92
CA ASN A 261 4.81 -41.57 41.84
C ASN A 261 4.19 -40.18 41.69
N ARG A 262 3.96 -39.71 40.46
CA ARG A 262 3.26 -38.44 40.20
C ARG A 262 1.82 -38.47 40.68
N PHE A 263 1.11 -39.56 40.45
CA PHE A 263 -0.27 -39.71 40.92
C PHE A 263 -0.34 -39.73 42.45
N PHE A 264 0.59 -40.43 43.11
CA PHE A 264 0.71 -40.43 44.55
C PHE A 264 0.99 -39.03 45.10
N GLN A 265 1.97 -38.30 44.54
CA GLN A 265 2.27 -36.92 44.93
C GLN A 265 1.08 -35.96 44.70
N ALA A 266 0.38 -36.11 43.57
CA ALA A 266 -0.81 -35.34 43.27
C ALA A 266 -1.94 -35.64 44.27
N ALA A 267 -2.17 -36.92 44.59
CA ALA A 267 -3.14 -37.33 45.58
C ALA A 267 -2.82 -36.79 46.98
N SER A 268 -1.54 -36.83 47.41
CA SER A 268 -1.10 -36.22 48.67
C SER A 268 -1.29 -34.70 48.67
N THR A 269 -1.02 -34.03 47.55
CA THR A 269 -1.24 -32.58 47.41
C THR A 269 -2.73 -32.25 47.49
N ILE A 270 -3.58 -32.99 46.79
CA ILE A 270 -5.05 -32.84 46.84
C ILE A 270 -5.56 -33.08 48.25
N ALA A 271 -5.10 -34.13 48.94
CA ALA A 271 -5.49 -34.41 50.31
C ALA A 271 -5.13 -33.25 51.25
N ARG A 272 -3.90 -32.72 51.14
CA ARG A 272 -3.47 -31.54 51.91
C ARG A 272 -4.29 -30.30 51.57
N SER A 273 -4.55 -30.03 50.29
CA SER A 273 -5.37 -28.89 49.88
C SER A 273 -6.82 -29.01 50.35
N ALA A 274 -7.38 -30.22 50.42
CA ALA A 274 -8.70 -30.45 50.99
C ALA A 274 -8.73 -30.15 52.49
N GLU A 275 -7.70 -30.54 53.23
CA GLU A 275 -7.54 -30.20 54.65
C GLU A 275 -7.41 -28.68 54.87
N GLU A 276 -6.56 -28.01 54.09
CA GLU A 276 -6.41 -26.55 54.11
C GLU A 276 -7.73 -25.84 53.76
N PHE A 277 -8.46 -26.34 52.76
CA PHE A 277 -9.76 -25.81 52.38
C PHE A 277 -10.81 -26.00 53.49
N GLN A 278 -10.83 -27.15 54.15
CA GLN A 278 -11.70 -27.41 55.29
C GLN A 278 -11.39 -26.45 56.45
N LEU A 279 -10.11 -26.21 56.74
CA LEU A 279 -9.69 -25.26 57.76
C LEU A 279 -10.08 -23.82 57.40
N ALA A 280 -9.88 -23.41 56.15
CA ALA A 280 -10.30 -22.10 55.66
C ALA A 280 -11.83 -21.95 55.72
N ALA A 281 -12.58 -22.97 55.33
CA ALA A 281 -14.04 -22.98 55.42
C ALA A 281 -14.51 -22.83 56.88
N ALA A 282 -13.88 -23.55 57.82
CA ALA A 282 -14.17 -23.42 59.24
C ALA A 282 -13.88 -22.01 59.76
N GLN A 283 -12.76 -21.41 59.36
CA GLN A 283 -12.43 -20.01 59.70
C GLN A 283 -13.44 -19.03 59.09
N PHE A 284 -13.87 -19.22 57.84
CA PHE A 284 -14.90 -18.41 57.22
C PHE A 284 -16.24 -18.53 57.96
N THR A 285 -16.65 -19.74 58.36
CA THR A 285 -17.84 -19.93 59.19
C THR A 285 -17.71 -19.20 60.52
N GLN A 286 -16.55 -19.29 61.18
CA GLN A 286 -16.30 -18.57 62.43
C GLN A 286 -16.36 -17.04 62.26
N VAL A 287 -15.78 -16.50 61.19
CA VAL A 287 -15.84 -15.07 60.87
C VAL A 287 -17.27 -14.65 60.55
N ALA A 288 -18.00 -15.44 59.76
CA ALA A 288 -19.40 -15.18 59.44
C ALA A 288 -20.27 -15.17 60.70
N GLN A 289 -20.10 -16.13 61.60
CA GLN A 289 -20.78 -16.16 62.90
C GLN A 289 -20.41 -14.94 63.75
N THR A 290 -19.12 -14.59 63.82
CA THR A 290 -18.65 -13.41 64.55
C THR A 290 -19.25 -12.13 63.98
N PHE A 291 -19.34 -12.02 62.65
CA PHE A 291 -19.93 -10.88 61.96
C PHE A 291 -21.44 -10.80 62.17
N GLU A 292 -22.15 -11.92 62.09
CA GLU A 292 -23.59 -12.03 62.36
C GLU A 292 -23.93 -11.59 63.79
N HIS A 293 -23.13 -12.02 64.77
CA HIS A 293 -23.30 -11.65 66.17
C HIS A 293 -22.72 -10.26 66.50
N SER A 294 -22.01 -9.64 65.57
CA SER A 294 -21.45 -8.30 65.76
C SER A 294 -22.55 -7.24 65.67
N GLN A 295 -22.39 -6.15 66.41
CA GLN A 295 -23.24 -4.98 66.27
C GLN A 295 -22.90 -4.13 65.03
N PHE A 296 -22.01 -4.61 64.14
CA PHE A 296 -21.51 -3.83 63.02
C PHE A 296 -22.62 -3.46 62.02
N PRO A 297 -23.49 -4.37 61.55
CA PRO A 297 -24.56 -4.01 60.61
C PRO A 297 -25.53 -2.98 61.20
N GLN A 298 -25.89 -3.11 62.47
CA GLN A 298 -26.78 -2.16 63.15
C GLN A 298 -26.10 -0.80 63.33
N LYS A 299 -24.82 -0.76 63.71
CA LYS A 299 -24.04 0.48 63.83
C LYS A 299 -23.85 1.18 62.48
N LEU A 300 -23.55 0.42 61.42
CA LEU A 300 -23.43 0.97 60.07
C LEU A 300 -24.77 1.54 59.58
N SER A 301 -25.86 0.79 59.77
CA SER A 301 -27.21 1.27 59.44
C SER A 301 -27.56 2.56 60.21
N LYS A 302 -27.31 2.59 61.53
CA LYS A 302 -27.52 3.79 62.35
C LYS A 302 -26.67 4.97 61.86
N ALA A 303 -25.39 4.74 61.56
CA ALA A 303 -24.51 5.78 61.03
C ALA A 303 -25.02 6.34 59.68
N THR A 304 -25.53 5.48 58.79
CA THR A 304 -26.14 5.90 57.51
C THR A 304 -27.41 6.73 57.72
N VAL A 305 -28.25 6.37 58.70
CA VAL A 305 -29.44 7.15 59.08
C VAL A 305 -29.03 8.51 59.63
N ASP A 306 -28.04 8.56 60.52
CA ASP A 306 -27.53 9.80 61.10
C ASP A 306 -26.87 10.71 60.04
N LEU A 307 -26.18 10.13 59.06
CA LEU A 307 -25.63 10.85 57.90
C LEU A 307 -26.75 11.47 57.04
N THR A 308 -27.79 10.70 56.73
CA THR A 308 -28.96 11.19 55.98
C THR A 308 -29.64 12.33 56.73
N ARG A 309 -29.81 12.21 58.05
CA ARG A 309 -30.35 13.29 58.89
C ARG A 309 -29.48 14.53 58.83
N THR A 310 -28.16 14.36 58.96
CA THR A 310 -27.19 15.47 58.88
C THR A 310 -27.25 16.17 57.53
N GLN A 311 -27.32 15.41 56.43
CA GLN A 311 -27.47 15.95 55.07
C GLN A 311 -28.75 16.77 54.93
N SER A 312 -29.88 16.28 55.45
CA SER A 312 -31.15 17.01 55.42
C SER A 312 -31.05 18.35 56.17
N SER A 313 -30.53 18.34 57.40
CA SER A 313 -30.34 19.56 58.19
C SER A 313 -29.35 20.54 57.56
N PHE A 314 -28.31 20.04 56.90
CA PHE A 314 -27.37 20.87 56.14
C PHE A 314 -28.05 21.53 54.94
N SER A 315 -28.87 20.78 54.19
CA SER A 315 -29.64 21.33 53.06
C SER A 315 -30.62 22.41 53.49
N GLU A 316 -31.30 22.21 54.62
CA GLU A 316 -32.18 23.22 55.22
C GLU A 316 -31.39 24.48 55.62
N SER A 317 -30.24 24.29 56.27
CA SER A 317 -29.35 25.39 56.65
C SER A 317 -28.83 26.18 55.43
N ALA A 318 -28.46 25.49 54.35
CA ALA A 318 -28.04 26.12 53.10
C ALA A 318 -29.18 26.91 52.43
N SER A 319 -30.41 26.37 52.47
CA SER A 319 -31.61 27.08 51.99
C SER A 319 -31.86 28.35 52.79
N MET A 320 -31.83 28.28 54.12
CA MET A 320 -31.98 29.45 55.00
C MET A 320 -30.90 30.50 54.75
N LEU A 321 -29.65 30.07 54.56
CA LEU A 321 -28.56 30.97 54.19
C LEU A 321 -28.79 31.63 52.83
N SER A 322 -29.25 30.89 51.82
CA SER A 322 -29.60 31.44 50.50
C SER A 322 -30.70 32.50 50.61
N GLN A 323 -31.74 32.24 51.40
CA GLN A 323 -32.80 33.22 51.65
C GLN A 323 -32.25 34.48 52.35
N SER A 324 -31.34 34.31 53.31
CA SER A 324 -30.69 35.43 53.99
C SER A 324 -29.83 36.27 53.04
N VAL A 325 -29.05 35.63 52.17
CA VAL A 325 -28.27 36.32 51.13
C VAL A 325 -29.16 37.07 50.15
N GLN A 326 -30.29 36.48 49.74
CA GLN A 326 -31.27 37.15 48.87
C GLN A 326 -31.89 38.37 49.55
N ALA A 327 -32.29 38.25 50.82
CA ALA A 327 -32.81 39.37 51.60
C ALA A 327 -31.75 40.49 51.74
N MET A 328 -30.49 40.12 51.96
CA MET A 328 -29.39 41.09 52.00
C MET A 328 -29.16 41.76 50.66
N GLY A 329 -29.32 41.04 49.54
CA GLY A 329 -29.28 41.60 48.19
C GLY A 329 -30.38 42.63 47.95
N VAL A 330 -31.61 42.36 48.38
CA VAL A 330 -32.73 43.33 48.32
C VAL A 330 -32.42 44.58 49.16
N ALA A 331 -31.96 44.40 50.39
CA ALA A 331 -31.57 45.52 51.26
C ALA A 331 -30.43 46.35 50.66
N MET A 332 -29.47 45.70 49.99
CA MET A 332 -28.35 46.38 49.34
C MET A 332 -28.78 47.17 48.09
N ALA A 333 -29.74 46.65 47.32
CA ALA A 333 -30.36 47.40 46.21
C ALA A 333 -31.13 48.64 46.71
N GLU A 334 -31.84 48.51 47.82
CA GLU A 334 -32.53 49.63 48.47
C GLU A 334 -31.53 50.68 49.00
N LEU A 335 -30.42 50.25 49.60
CA LEU A 335 -29.32 51.14 50.00
C LEU A 335 -28.69 51.86 48.81
N GLN A 336 -28.48 51.18 47.67
CA GLN A 336 -27.99 51.83 46.45
C GLN A 336 -28.97 52.87 45.92
N LEU A 337 -30.28 52.56 45.92
CA LEU A 337 -31.33 53.52 45.54
C LEU A 337 -31.31 54.75 46.45
N HIS A 338 -31.14 54.55 47.76
CA HIS A 338 -30.94 55.66 48.70
C HIS A 338 -29.65 56.43 48.45
N GLY A 339 -28.56 55.75 48.08
CA GLY A 339 -27.31 56.38 47.66
C GLY A 339 -27.50 57.30 46.45
N VAL A 340 -28.22 56.85 45.42
CA VAL A 340 -28.57 57.68 44.25
C VAL A 340 -29.42 58.88 44.67
N LYS A 341 -30.41 58.69 45.55
CA LYS A 341 -31.20 59.80 46.10
C LYS A 341 -30.33 60.82 46.86
N LEU A 342 -29.32 60.36 47.61
CA LEU A 342 -28.38 61.25 48.30
C LEU A 342 -27.47 62.01 47.33
N VAL A 343 -27.01 61.38 46.25
CA VAL A 343 -26.25 62.09 45.19
C VAL A 343 -27.12 63.18 44.56
N LYS A 344 -28.37 62.87 44.22
CA LYS A 344 -29.32 63.86 43.69
C LYS A 344 -29.56 65.01 44.69
N LEU A 345 -29.73 64.69 45.98
CA LEU A 345 -29.85 65.71 47.03
C LEU A 345 -28.60 66.59 47.11
N ALA A 346 -27.40 66.01 46.97
CA ALA A 346 -26.15 66.77 46.97
C ALA A 346 -26.05 67.73 45.76
N GLU A 347 -26.51 67.30 44.58
CA GLU A 347 -26.64 68.17 43.40
C GLU A 347 -27.63 69.33 43.65
N GLU A 348 -28.80 69.03 44.22
CA GLU A 348 -29.80 70.05 44.59
C GLU A 348 -29.23 71.06 45.61
N ILE A 349 -28.50 70.59 46.63
CA ILE A 349 -27.81 71.47 47.60
C ILE A 349 -26.73 72.32 46.91
N SER A 350 -25.99 71.76 45.95
CA SER A 350 -24.98 72.51 45.19
C SER A 350 -25.62 73.60 44.33
N ALA A 351 -26.71 73.29 43.63
CA ALA A 351 -27.48 74.26 42.87
C ALA A 351 -28.04 75.37 43.78
N LEU A 352 -28.56 75.01 44.95
CA LEU A 352 -29.02 75.98 45.96
C LEU A 352 -27.87 76.87 46.46
N ARG A 353 -26.68 76.31 46.69
CA ARG A 353 -25.48 77.08 47.07
C ARG A 353 -25.11 78.09 45.99
N GLN A 354 -25.11 77.69 44.72
CA GLN A 354 -24.81 78.60 43.62
C GLN A 354 -25.83 79.75 43.56
N SER A 355 -27.12 79.42 43.68
CA SER A 355 -28.19 80.42 43.78
C SER A 355 -27.99 81.37 44.97
N SER A 356 -27.60 80.85 46.13
CA SER A 356 -27.28 81.68 47.31
C SER A 356 -26.09 82.62 47.07
N ILE A 357 -25.04 82.17 46.37
CA ILE A 357 -23.91 83.03 45.98
C ILE A 357 -24.40 84.16 45.06
N ASP A 358 -25.27 83.85 44.10
CA ASP A 358 -25.83 84.86 43.18
C ASP A 358 -26.71 85.87 43.93
N VAL A 359 -27.51 85.42 44.92
CA VAL A 359 -28.26 86.32 45.81
C VAL A 359 -27.32 87.23 46.61
N VAL A 360 -26.22 86.73 47.14
CA VAL A 360 -25.25 87.55 47.90
C VAL A 360 -24.57 88.58 46.98
N LYS A 361 -24.18 88.20 45.77
CA LYS A 361 -23.65 89.15 44.77
C LYS A 361 -24.67 90.24 44.47
N GLN A 362 -25.93 89.87 44.24
CA GLN A 362 -27.01 90.81 44.01
C GLN A 362 -27.21 91.74 45.22
N HIS A 363 -27.18 91.21 46.44
CA HIS A 363 -27.29 92.00 47.66
C HIS A 363 -26.12 92.98 47.82
N HIS A 364 -24.88 92.56 47.53
CA HIS A 364 -23.73 93.46 47.57
C HIS A 364 -23.86 94.59 46.55
N HIS A 365 -24.35 94.28 45.34
CA HIS A 365 -24.65 95.29 44.33
C HIS A 365 -25.72 96.28 44.84
N SER A 366 -26.80 95.79 45.46
CA SER A 366 -27.80 96.65 46.10
C SER A 366 -27.25 97.47 47.27
N GLN A 367 -26.35 96.92 48.10
CA GLN A 367 -25.71 97.67 49.18
C GLN A 367 -24.78 98.76 48.64
N GLN A 368 -24.03 98.51 47.57
CA GLN A 368 -23.24 99.56 46.91
C GLN A 368 -24.15 100.66 46.36
N ALA A 369 -25.28 100.29 45.75
CA ALA A 369 -26.28 101.25 45.30
C ALA A 369 -26.85 102.08 46.47
N LEU A 370 -27.21 101.44 47.59
CA LEU A 370 -27.70 102.13 48.81
C LEU A 370 -26.61 102.96 49.50
N GLY A 371 -25.35 102.53 49.48
CA GLY A 371 -24.22 103.28 50.02
C GLY A 371 -23.98 104.59 49.29
N LYS A 372 -24.36 104.68 48.00
CA LYS A 372 -24.43 105.95 47.27
C LYS A 372 -25.61 106.84 47.70
N ILE A 373 -26.70 106.24 48.21
CA ILE A 373 -27.93 106.95 48.63
C ILE A 373 -27.81 107.54 50.05
N ILE A 374 -27.13 106.90 50.99
CA ILE A 374 -26.97 107.41 52.37
C ILE A 374 -26.34 108.82 52.45
N PRO A 375 -25.20 109.12 51.79
CA PRO A 375 -24.65 110.47 51.81
C PRO A 375 -25.60 111.47 51.16
N GLN A 376 -26.34 111.07 50.11
CA GLN A 376 -27.38 111.91 49.50
C GLN A 376 -28.51 112.24 50.49
N LEU A 377 -28.96 111.27 51.29
CA LEU A 377 -29.98 111.46 52.31
C LEU A 377 -29.50 112.31 53.50
N GLN A 378 -28.26 112.11 53.98
CA GLN A 378 -27.69 112.94 55.05
C GLN A 378 -27.54 114.41 54.62
N GLN A 379 -27.11 114.65 53.38
CA GLN A 379 -27.07 116.00 52.82
C GLN A 379 -28.48 116.62 52.80
N GLY A 380 -29.50 115.84 52.43
CA GLY A 380 -30.91 116.26 52.49
C GLY A 380 -31.41 116.56 53.91
N ALA A 381 -31.07 115.73 54.89
CA ALA A 381 -31.50 115.87 56.28
C ALA A 381 -30.91 117.11 56.98
N GLN A 382 -29.64 117.45 56.73
CA GLN A 382 -29.05 118.70 57.22
C GLN A 382 -29.78 119.94 56.64
N GLY A 383 -30.23 119.85 55.38
CA GLY A 383 -31.11 120.85 54.78
C GLY A 383 -32.44 120.99 55.53
N PHE A 384 -33.09 119.87 55.86
CA PHE A 384 -34.35 119.87 56.62
C PHE A 384 -34.21 120.41 58.04
N GLN A 385 -33.17 120.04 58.79
CA GLN A 385 -32.99 120.52 60.16
C GLN A 385 -32.75 122.04 60.22
N SER A 386 -32.01 122.57 59.24
CA SER A 386 -31.87 124.02 59.06
C SER A 386 -33.20 124.71 58.76
N ALA A 387 -34.12 124.04 58.06
CA ALA A 387 -35.46 124.55 57.79
C ALA A 387 -36.38 124.52 59.02
N ILE A 388 -36.32 123.46 59.84
CA ILE A 388 -37.11 123.37 61.09
C ILE A 388 -36.71 124.47 62.07
N ALA A 389 -35.42 124.72 62.27
CA ALA A 389 -34.96 125.81 63.14
C ALA A 389 -35.48 127.19 62.68
N ARG A 390 -35.67 127.39 61.38
CA ARG A 390 -36.30 128.60 60.83
C ARG A 390 -37.81 128.64 61.09
N LEU A 391 -38.50 127.51 61.00
CA LEU A 391 -39.94 127.41 61.29
C LEU A 391 -40.23 127.69 62.77
N ASP A 392 -39.40 127.22 63.69
CA ASP A 392 -39.57 127.41 65.14
C ASP A 392 -39.44 128.91 65.53
N GLN A 393 -38.47 129.61 64.94
CA GLN A 393 -38.37 131.07 65.04
C GLN A 393 -39.57 131.83 64.43
N LEU A 394 -40.30 131.18 63.51
CA LEU A 394 -41.46 131.76 62.85
C LEU A 394 -42.72 131.55 63.71
N GLU A 395 -42.85 130.38 64.33
CA GLU A 395 -43.91 130.06 65.28
C GLU A 395 -43.89 131.01 66.49
N GLN A 396 -42.73 131.22 67.12
CA GLN A 396 -42.61 132.19 68.23
C GLN A 396 -43.03 133.60 67.82
N ARG A 397 -42.73 134.01 66.58
CA ARG A 397 -43.17 135.31 66.04
C ARG A 397 -44.68 135.37 65.83
N ILE A 398 -45.32 134.27 65.42
CA ILE A 398 -46.78 134.24 65.20
C ILE A 398 -47.55 134.28 66.52
N VAL A 399 -47.10 133.57 67.56
CA VAL A 399 -47.77 133.61 68.88
C VAL A 399 -47.80 135.04 69.44
N SER A 400 -46.68 135.77 69.35
CA SER A 400 -46.63 137.18 69.77
C SER A 400 -47.55 138.12 68.96
N ARG A 401 -47.90 137.75 67.71
CA ARG A 401 -48.87 138.49 66.87
C ARG A 401 -50.32 138.12 67.17
N SER A 402 -50.60 136.92 67.65
CA SER A 402 -51.97 136.48 67.99
C SER A 402 -52.56 137.33 69.13
N ASP A 403 -51.75 137.69 70.12
CA ASP A 403 -52.19 138.55 71.23
C ASP A 403 -52.61 139.95 70.74
N SER A 404 -52.01 140.46 69.67
CA SER A 404 -52.38 141.76 69.08
C SER A 404 -53.70 141.73 68.27
N LEU A 405 -54.18 140.55 67.86
CA LEU A 405 -55.39 140.41 67.06
C LEU A 405 -56.67 140.31 67.91
N SER A 406 -56.60 139.89 69.17
CA SER A 406 -57.77 139.93 70.06
C SER A 406 -58.19 141.37 70.37
N ASP A 407 -57.23 142.30 70.40
CA ASP A 407 -57.51 143.74 70.58
C ASP A 407 -58.20 144.35 69.35
N VAL A 408 -57.85 143.91 68.13
CA VAL A 408 -58.51 144.34 66.88
C VAL A 408 -59.97 143.83 66.79
N GLN A 409 -60.24 142.63 67.31
CA GLN A 409 -61.59 142.08 67.36
C GLN A 409 -62.51 142.88 68.31
N ALA A 410 -61.95 143.44 69.39
CA ALA A 410 -62.68 144.32 70.31
C ALA A 410 -63.02 145.69 69.69
N GLU A 411 -62.15 146.25 68.84
CA GLU A 411 -62.43 147.50 68.11
C GLU A 411 -63.45 147.32 66.98
N LEU A 412 -63.39 146.22 66.22
CA LEU A 412 -64.36 145.98 65.13
C LEU A 412 -65.79 145.73 65.65
N ALA A 413 -65.95 145.11 66.82
CA ALA A 413 -67.26 144.98 67.48
C ALA A 413 -67.89 146.36 67.78
N LYS A 414 -67.06 147.36 68.13
CA LYS A 414 -67.46 148.76 68.27
C LYS A 414 -67.88 149.41 66.94
N LEU A 415 -67.18 149.08 65.84
CA LEU A 415 -67.53 149.58 64.50
C LEU A 415 -68.88 149.00 64.02
N VAL A 416 -69.13 147.71 64.28
CA VAL A 416 -70.41 147.04 63.96
C VAL A 416 -71.57 147.64 64.77
N SER A 417 -71.32 148.05 66.02
CA SER A 417 -72.28 148.80 66.83
C SER A 417 -72.61 150.17 66.22
N ASN A 418 -71.63 150.88 65.67
CA ASN A 418 -71.83 152.20 65.05
C ASN A 418 -72.57 152.12 63.71
N VAL A 419 -72.29 151.10 62.87
CA VAL A 419 -73.02 150.91 61.61
C VAL A 419 -74.49 150.56 61.89
N LYS A 420 -74.78 149.78 62.93
CA LYS A 420 -76.15 149.46 63.35
C LYS A 420 -76.96 150.72 63.73
N SER A 421 -76.33 151.67 64.41
CA SER A 421 -76.94 152.97 64.75
C SER A 421 -77.16 153.87 63.52
N TYR A 422 -76.28 153.78 62.52
CA TYR A 422 -76.45 154.51 61.24
C TYR A 422 -77.64 153.98 60.42
N THR A 423 -77.85 152.66 60.44
CA THR A 423 -78.99 152.01 59.78
C THR A 423 -80.33 152.36 60.45
N GLU A 424 -80.36 152.52 61.78
CA GLU A 424 -81.52 153.04 62.51
C GLU A 424 -81.82 154.52 62.17
N GLY A 425 -80.79 155.33 61.89
CA GLY A 425 -80.94 156.72 61.44
C GLY A 425 -81.52 156.86 60.02
N VAL A 426 -81.13 155.99 59.08
CA VAL A 426 -81.70 156.01 57.71
C VAL A 426 -83.17 155.57 57.72
N SER A 427 -83.53 154.60 58.58
CA SER A 427 -84.91 154.17 58.76
C SER A 427 -85.82 155.29 59.26
N LEU A 428 -85.33 156.15 60.16
CA LEU A 428 -86.06 157.33 60.65
C LEU A 428 -86.18 158.44 59.57
N GLY A 429 -85.19 158.57 58.68
CA GLY A 429 -85.25 159.49 57.55
C GLY A 429 -86.33 159.13 56.51
N ILE A 430 -86.53 157.83 56.28
CA ILE A 430 -87.62 157.31 55.42
C ILE A 430 -89.00 157.63 56.03
N GLN A 431 -89.07 157.67 57.37
CA GLN A 431 -90.31 157.98 58.09
C GLN A 431 -90.64 159.48 58.07
N ALA A 432 -89.65 160.36 58.20
CA ALA A 432 -89.84 161.81 58.11
C ALA A 432 -90.15 162.32 56.67
N LEU A 433 -89.75 161.58 55.63
CA LEU A 433 -90.10 161.89 54.23
C LEU A 433 -91.55 161.52 53.92
N GLY A 434 -92.05 160.45 54.52
CA GLY A 434 -93.48 160.08 54.50
C GLY A 434 -94.35 161.21 55.07
N ASP A 435 -93.95 161.76 56.22
CA ASP A 435 -94.72 162.81 56.90
C ASP A 435 -94.68 164.18 56.18
N ARG A 436 -93.65 164.46 55.37
CA ARG A 436 -93.56 165.71 54.61
C ARG A 436 -94.31 165.70 53.28
N LEU A 437 -94.47 164.54 52.64
CA LEU A 437 -95.21 164.48 51.37
C LEU A 437 -96.72 164.55 51.64
N ASP A 438 -97.17 163.97 52.76
CA ASP A 438 -98.53 164.08 53.27
C ASP A 438 -98.91 165.55 53.61
N GLN A 439 -97.96 166.37 54.05
CA GLN A 439 -98.18 167.80 54.29
C GLN A 439 -98.23 168.67 53.01
N SER A 440 -97.65 168.21 51.89
CA SER A 440 -97.74 168.96 50.62
C SER A 440 -99.11 168.88 49.97
N LEU A 441 -99.94 167.92 50.40
CA LEU A 441 -101.35 167.81 50.03
C LEU A 441 -102.24 168.89 50.70
N THR A 442 -101.73 169.73 51.61
CA THR A 442 -102.61 170.58 52.44
C THR A 442 -102.45 172.09 52.30
N GLN A 443 -101.53 172.63 51.49
CA GLN A 443 -101.24 174.08 51.51
C GLN A 443 -101.21 174.81 50.16
N GLN A 444 -101.99 174.38 49.16
CA GLN A 444 -102.30 175.27 48.03
C GLN A 444 -103.67 174.99 47.38
N ALA A 445 -104.72 175.17 48.19
CA ALA A 445 -106.10 175.27 47.72
C ALA A 445 -106.77 176.64 47.97
N ASN A 446 -106.13 177.66 48.58
CA ASN A 446 -106.78 178.98 48.71
C ASN A 446 -105.79 180.12 48.92
N THR A 447 -105.49 180.86 47.86
CA THR A 447 -105.38 182.33 47.86
C THR A 447 -105.58 182.76 46.41
N ASP A 448 -106.69 183.48 46.24
CA ASP A 448 -106.97 184.45 45.19
C ASP A 448 -107.26 183.91 43.79
N GLN A 449 -108.54 183.85 43.44
CA GLN A 449 -109.38 185.00 43.04
C GLN A 449 -109.11 185.38 41.59
N HIS A 450 -110.22 185.64 40.91
CA HIS A 450 -110.30 186.54 39.77
C HIS A 450 -109.66 186.04 38.48
N ASN A 451 -110.59 185.76 37.58
CA ASN A 451 -110.66 186.45 36.31
C ASN A 451 -109.61 186.18 35.26
N TYR A 452 -110.03 185.99 34.02
CA TYR A 452 -111.32 185.65 33.42
C TYR A 452 -110.92 185.46 31.95
N GLU A 453 -111.86 184.92 31.18
CA GLU A 453 -112.14 185.31 29.80
C GLU A 453 -111.28 186.45 29.22
N ILE A 454 -110.89 186.31 27.96
CA ILE A 454 -111.74 185.68 26.93
C ILE A 454 -111.35 184.25 26.59
#